data_AF-A0A919MBU8-F1
#
_entry.id   AF-A0A919MBU8-F1
#
_cell.length_a   1.000
_cell.length_b   1.000
_cell.length_c   1.000
_cell.angle_alpha   90.00
_cell.angle_beta   90.00
_cell.angle_gamma   90.00
#
_symmetry.space_group_name_H-M   'P 1'
#
loop_
_entity.id
_entity.type
_entity.pdbx_description
1 polymer ?
#
loop_
_entity_poly.entity_id
_entity_poly.type
_entity_poly.pdbx_seq_one_letter_code
_entity_poly.pdbx_strand_id
1 'polypeptide(L)'
;MRVSAPLDRHRDQRQRLLAGVVGRLRRLSIPVSFGLLTPYYDFYGQIPDGLTGLIVDEPDGPGSMQVTVVAAHRTGESSTDPHLWARDVDLEYDLVGDVYFEVTTLDEPGDSGAVWAPRQLVGTEEGVVDAIRLWHSYRDTLRATPPPPDPRRPARRAKLLAARTDAARAGRVRIEVDESTVPAVQRPVLAADLTDLDHAQVCFHFPRDRNGRYSRSAVVALTGYGIVLGRRGPWLSVRNDGGELVARVEALIDVNQDHRWDRLPWLWRVSGQDTTPGQRWQAPSAEQVRPITDLLDRNAIADALTLSGVEVDADLAALLDGFPISYSYARYTETWVRSLYDQLAGCAPWRFADAFRTWQDERRAAGRAPQHEVALFGLKGLNQQARPMVALSAPGGTSRLTMIWSASNARLPRALWELPADLG
;
A
#
# COMPACT_ATOMS: atom_id res chain seq x y z
N MET A 1 -1.20 -43.02 9.79
CA MET A 1 -2.48 -43.57 10.28
C MET A 1 -3.47 -42.41 10.29
N ARG A 2 -4.42 -42.35 9.34
CA ARG A 2 -5.45 -41.28 9.33
C ARG A 2 -6.42 -41.59 10.48
N VAL A 3 -6.29 -40.86 11.58
CA VAL A 3 -7.36 -40.79 12.59
C VAL A 3 -8.57 -40.24 11.85
N SER A 4 -9.68 -40.98 11.84
CA SER A 4 -10.96 -40.47 11.33
C SER A 4 -11.25 -39.16 12.06
N ALA A 5 -11.32 -38.05 11.32
CA ALA A 5 -11.68 -36.75 11.89
C ALA A 5 -12.95 -36.92 12.73
N PRO A 6 -12.97 -36.44 13.98
CA PRO A 6 -14.12 -36.66 14.85
C PRO A 6 -15.36 -36.02 14.22
N LEU A 7 -16.36 -36.85 13.91
CA LEU A 7 -17.72 -36.38 13.61
C LEU A 7 -18.14 -35.46 14.74
N ASP A 8 -18.72 -34.31 14.39
CA ASP A 8 -19.22 -33.35 15.36
C ASP A 8 -20.34 -33.96 16.22
N ARG A 9 -19.95 -34.59 17.35
CA ARG A 9 -20.83 -35.31 18.28
C ARG A 9 -21.89 -34.40 18.91
N HIS A 10 -21.66 -33.09 18.89
CA HIS A 10 -22.48 -32.09 19.57
C HIS A 10 -23.25 -31.18 18.59
N ARG A 11 -23.30 -31.54 17.30
CA ARG A 11 -23.98 -30.75 16.25
C ARG A 11 -25.39 -30.31 16.65
N ASP A 12 -26.23 -31.24 17.09
CA ASP A 12 -27.63 -30.94 17.46
C ASP A 12 -27.72 -30.01 18.66
N GLN A 13 -26.81 -30.16 19.63
CA GLN A 13 -26.75 -29.30 20.80
C GLN A 13 -26.29 -27.89 20.42
N ARG A 14 -25.26 -27.74 19.59
CA ARG A 14 -24.84 -26.42 19.07
C ARG A 14 -25.95 -25.75 18.28
N GLN A 15 -26.64 -26.49 17.42
CA GLN A 15 -27.76 -25.94 16.65
C GLN A 15 -28.86 -25.38 17.56
N ARG A 16 -29.19 -26.08 18.66
CA ARG A 16 -30.15 -25.57 19.66
C ARG A 16 -29.64 -24.33 20.38
N LEU A 17 -28.38 -24.33 20.82
CA LEU A 17 -27.77 -23.21 21.55
C LEU A 17 -27.60 -21.96 20.67
N LEU A 18 -27.43 -22.12 19.36
CA LEU A 18 -27.30 -21.02 18.40
C LEU A 18 -28.65 -20.55 17.83
N ALA A 19 -29.76 -21.23 18.12
CA ALA A 19 -31.07 -20.92 17.55
C ALA A 19 -31.57 -19.51 17.91
N GLY A 20 -31.30 -19.06 19.14
CA GLY A 20 -31.64 -17.70 19.59
C GLY A 20 -30.88 -16.62 18.82
N VAL A 21 -29.58 -16.83 18.58
CA VAL A 21 -28.73 -15.97 17.74
C VAL A 21 -29.28 -15.90 16.31
N VAL A 22 -29.58 -17.05 15.69
CA VAL A 22 -30.16 -17.11 14.33
C VAL A 22 -31.46 -16.31 14.24
N GLY A 23 -32.36 -16.49 15.22
CA GLY A 23 -33.63 -15.78 15.25
C GLY A 23 -33.45 -14.26 15.32
N ARG A 24 -32.45 -13.77 16.06
CA ARG A 24 -32.12 -12.33 16.17
C ARG A 24 -31.50 -11.81 14.86
N LEU A 25 -30.54 -12.52 14.27
CA LEU A 25 -29.91 -12.12 13.00
C LEU A 25 -30.90 -12.02 11.85
N ARG A 26 -31.83 -12.98 11.75
CA ARG A 26 -32.92 -12.94 10.75
C ARG A 26 -33.81 -11.72 10.89
N ARG A 27 -34.09 -11.26 12.12
CA ARG A 27 -34.84 -10.01 12.36
C ARG A 27 -34.06 -8.76 11.94
N LEU A 28 -32.74 -8.82 11.92
CA LEU A 28 -31.85 -7.77 11.41
C LEU A 28 -31.61 -7.90 9.89
N SER A 29 -32.26 -8.84 9.22
CA SER A 29 -32.03 -9.15 7.81
C SER A 29 -30.58 -9.52 7.48
N ILE A 30 -29.83 -10.05 8.45
CA ILE A 30 -28.47 -10.57 8.27
C ILE A 30 -28.58 -12.04 7.82
N PRO A 31 -28.12 -12.39 6.60
CA PRO A 31 -28.08 -13.77 6.15
C PRO A 31 -27.18 -14.60 7.06
N VAL A 32 -27.66 -15.76 7.49
CA VAL A 32 -26.89 -16.68 8.33
C VAL A 32 -27.24 -18.11 7.98
N SER A 33 -26.22 -18.96 7.89
CA SER A 33 -26.37 -20.39 7.70
C SER A 33 -25.79 -21.16 8.89
N PHE A 34 -26.29 -22.37 9.13
CA PHE A 34 -25.68 -23.31 10.08
C PHE A 34 -25.04 -24.44 9.27
N GLY A 35 -23.73 -24.64 9.43
CA GLY A 35 -22.96 -25.50 8.54
C GLY A 35 -21.61 -25.91 9.12
N LEU A 36 -20.80 -26.53 8.26
CA LEU A 36 -19.41 -26.87 8.58
C LEU A 36 -18.57 -25.61 8.58
N LEU A 37 -17.84 -25.39 9.66
CA LEU A 37 -16.94 -24.25 9.80
C LEU A 37 -15.66 -24.48 9.02
N THR A 38 -15.06 -23.38 8.58
CA THR A 38 -13.75 -23.40 7.92
C THR A 38 -12.72 -23.67 9.00
N PRO A 39 -11.85 -24.67 8.84
CA PRO A 39 -10.76 -24.88 9.78
C PRO A 39 -9.89 -23.63 9.88
N TYR A 40 -9.47 -23.29 11.09
CA TYR A 40 -8.52 -22.21 11.36
C TYR A 40 -7.48 -22.67 12.37
N TYR A 41 -6.36 -21.96 12.42
CA TYR A 41 -5.37 -22.11 13.47
C TYR A 41 -5.37 -20.87 14.36
N ASP A 42 -5.15 -21.05 15.66
CA ASP A 42 -4.91 -19.95 16.59
C ASP A 42 -3.63 -20.21 17.41
N PHE A 43 -3.42 -19.45 18.49
CA PHE A 43 -2.29 -19.65 19.39
C PHE A 43 -2.27 -21.01 20.11
N TYR A 44 -3.39 -21.73 20.13
CA TYR A 44 -3.59 -22.98 20.85
C TYR A 44 -3.57 -24.22 19.93
N GLY A 45 -3.69 -24.03 18.61
CA GLY A 45 -3.50 -25.10 17.63
C GLY A 45 -4.51 -25.08 16.51
N GLN A 46 -4.66 -26.22 15.83
CA GLN A 46 -5.65 -26.41 14.78
C GLN A 46 -7.02 -26.67 15.39
N ILE A 47 -8.03 -26.02 14.86
CA ILE A 47 -9.42 -26.37 15.16
C ILE A 47 -9.77 -27.69 14.46
N PRO A 48 -10.49 -28.62 15.12
CA PRO A 48 -10.87 -29.89 14.53
C PRO A 48 -11.66 -29.73 13.24
N ASP A 49 -11.29 -30.49 12.22
CA ASP A 49 -12.06 -30.63 11.00
C ASP A 49 -13.47 -31.17 11.32
N GLY A 50 -14.48 -30.60 10.65
CA GLY A 50 -15.86 -31.08 10.76
C GLY A 50 -16.72 -30.37 11.82
N LEU A 51 -16.17 -29.39 12.54
CA LEU A 51 -16.91 -28.59 13.51
C LEU A 51 -18.06 -27.82 12.86
N THR A 52 -19.24 -27.81 13.49
CA THR A 52 -20.39 -27.03 13.02
C THR A 52 -20.64 -25.76 13.83
N GLY A 53 -21.27 -24.78 13.18
CA GLY A 53 -21.64 -23.52 13.79
C GLY A 53 -22.41 -22.63 12.83
N LEU A 54 -22.58 -21.36 13.21
CA LEU A 54 -23.13 -20.33 12.34
C LEU A 54 -22.04 -19.77 11.43
N ILE A 55 -22.41 -19.48 10.20
CA ILE A 55 -21.59 -18.81 9.20
C ILE A 55 -22.38 -17.61 8.71
N VAL A 56 -21.75 -16.45 8.79
CA VAL A 56 -22.25 -15.19 8.25
C VAL A 56 -21.22 -14.74 7.22
N ASP A 57 -21.60 -14.74 5.95
CA ASP A 57 -20.73 -14.29 4.87
C ASP A 57 -20.71 -12.76 4.82
N GLU A 58 -19.59 -12.22 4.37
CA GLU A 58 -19.46 -10.79 4.17
C GLU A 58 -20.34 -10.37 2.99
N PRO A 59 -21.18 -9.33 3.10
CA PRO A 59 -22.12 -8.95 2.04
C PRO A 59 -21.50 -8.75 0.66
N ASP A 60 -20.28 -8.19 0.62
CA ASP A 60 -19.60 -7.77 -0.62
C ASP A 60 -18.11 -8.11 -0.61
N GLY A 61 -17.71 -9.13 0.15
CA GLY A 61 -16.31 -9.49 0.32
C GLY A 61 -16.08 -10.98 0.50
N PRO A 62 -14.80 -11.40 0.47
CA PRO A 62 -14.44 -12.80 0.62
C PRO A 62 -14.46 -13.27 2.09
N GLY A 63 -14.69 -12.36 3.04
CA GLY A 63 -14.66 -12.66 4.45
C GLY A 63 -15.87 -13.44 4.94
N SER A 64 -15.70 -14.12 6.08
CA SER A 64 -16.81 -14.71 6.83
C SER A 64 -16.58 -14.56 8.33
N MET A 65 -17.68 -14.45 9.06
CA MET A 65 -17.70 -14.58 10.51
C MET A 65 -18.32 -15.93 10.87
N GLN A 66 -17.60 -16.68 11.69
CA GLN A 66 -17.99 -18.00 12.15
C GLN A 66 -18.28 -17.95 13.65
N VAL A 67 -19.37 -18.58 14.08
CA VAL A 67 -19.74 -18.67 15.48
C VAL A 67 -19.99 -20.11 15.86
N THR A 68 -19.23 -20.60 16.84
CA THR A 68 -19.47 -21.91 17.43
C THR A 68 -19.70 -21.78 18.94
N VAL A 69 -19.90 -22.92 19.57
CA VAL A 69 -20.15 -23.03 20.99
C VAL A 69 -19.08 -23.93 21.58
N VAL A 70 -18.46 -23.46 22.66
CA VAL A 70 -17.35 -24.13 23.35
C VAL A 70 -17.60 -24.18 24.86
N ALA A 71 -16.99 -25.15 25.52
CA ALA A 71 -16.83 -25.10 26.97
C ALA A 71 -15.66 -24.16 27.31
N ALA A 72 -15.85 -23.28 28.29
CA ALA A 72 -14.80 -22.39 28.77
C ALA A 72 -14.71 -22.45 30.29
N HIS A 73 -13.51 -22.22 30.81
CA HIS A 73 -13.25 -22.10 32.23
C HIS A 73 -12.61 -20.76 32.55
N ARG A 74 -12.74 -20.33 33.80
CA ARG A 74 -12.14 -19.09 34.27
C ARG A 74 -10.65 -19.28 34.49
N THR A 75 -9.79 -18.47 33.87
CA THR A 75 -8.34 -18.59 34.08
C THR A 75 -7.92 -17.88 35.36
N GLY A 76 -7.99 -18.58 36.49
CA GLY A 76 -7.26 -18.28 37.74
C GLY A 76 -7.57 -16.94 38.46
N GLU A 77 -7.59 -16.98 39.79
CA GLU A 77 -7.79 -15.81 40.67
C GLU A 77 -6.68 -14.74 40.59
N SER A 78 -5.58 -14.98 39.86
CA SER A 78 -4.42 -14.07 39.75
C SER A 78 -4.40 -13.20 38.48
N SER A 79 -5.38 -13.36 37.60
CA SER A 79 -5.57 -12.42 36.48
C SER A 79 -6.13 -11.10 37.02
N THR A 80 -5.45 -9.99 36.73
CA THR A 80 -5.96 -8.65 37.06
C THR A 80 -7.17 -8.24 36.22
N ASP A 81 -7.51 -9.03 35.19
CA ASP A 81 -8.75 -8.88 34.43
C ASP A 81 -9.76 -9.97 34.85
N PRO A 82 -10.84 -9.60 35.56
CA PRO A 82 -11.85 -10.54 36.04
C PRO A 82 -12.70 -11.16 34.92
N HIS A 83 -12.49 -10.75 33.65
CA HIS A 83 -13.19 -11.20 32.46
C HIS A 83 -12.38 -12.16 31.58
N LEU A 84 -11.17 -12.57 31.97
CA LEU A 84 -10.38 -13.54 31.21
C LEU A 84 -10.94 -14.97 31.40
N TRP A 85 -11.72 -15.39 30.41
CA TRP A 85 -12.13 -16.78 30.20
C TRP A 85 -11.20 -17.41 29.16
N ALA A 86 -10.72 -18.63 29.41
CA ALA A 86 -10.03 -19.40 28.39
C ALA A 86 -10.82 -20.65 28.05
N ARG A 87 -10.57 -21.11 26.83
CA ARG A 87 -11.03 -22.39 26.36
C ARG A 87 -10.40 -23.49 27.21
N ASP A 88 -11.20 -24.47 27.56
CA ASP A 88 -10.68 -25.70 28.13
C ASP A 88 -10.02 -26.50 27.00
N VAL A 89 -8.69 -26.58 27.00
CA VAL A 89 -7.89 -27.28 25.97
C VAL A 89 -8.08 -28.81 26.07
N ASP A 90 -8.56 -29.30 27.21
CA ASP A 90 -8.82 -30.72 27.42
C ASP A 90 -10.27 -31.11 27.05
N LEU A 91 -11.22 -30.16 27.11
CA LEU A 91 -12.66 -30.36 26.85
C LEU A 91 -13.19 -29.58 25.64
N GLU A 92 -12.26 -29.09 24.81
CA GLU A 92 -12.35 -28.11 23.73
C GLU A 92 -13.69 -27.92 22.99
N TYR A 93 -14.44 -28.99 22.80
CA TYR A 93 -15.73 -29.00 22.10
C TYR A 93 -16.78 -29.94 22.69
N ASP A 94 -16.53 -30.52 23.87
CA ASP A 94 -17.41 -31.52 24.48
C ASP A 94 -18.64 -30.91 25.19
N LEU A 95 -18.76 -29.58 25.19
CA LEU A 95 -19.89 -28.78 25.72
C LEU A 95 -20.29 -29.12 27.18
N VAL A 96 -19.35 -29.65 27.97
CA VAL A 96 -19.55 -29.95 29.39
C VAL A 96 -19.09 -28.73 30.22
N GLY A 97 -19.97 -28.20 31.08
CA GLY A 97 -19.67 -27.07 31.97
C GLY A 97 -20.26 -25.74 31.50
N ASP A 98 -19.58 -24.64 31.81
CA ASP A 98 -19.99 -23.30 31.38
C ASP A 98 -19.74 -23.13 29.88
N VAL A 99 -20.78 -22.70 29.18
CA VAL A 99 -20.80 -22.64 27.72
C VAL A 99 -20.68 -21.20 27.24
N TYR A 100 -19.79 -20.99 26.27
CA TYR A 100 -19.54 -19.69 25.64
C TYR A 100 -19.69 -19.78 24.13
N PHE A 101 -19.98 -18.64 23.51
CA PHE A 101 -19.92 -18.47 22.07
C PHE A 101 -18.50 -18.09 21.67
N GLU A 102 -17.91 -18.84 20.75
CA GLU A 102 -16.63 -18.50 20.13
C GLU A 102 -16.92 -17.83 18.79
N VAL A 103 -16.55 -16.57 18.66
CA VAL A 103 -16.72 -15.74 17.45
C VAL A 103 -15.35 -15.59 16.78
N THR A 104 -15.28 -15.95 15.51
CA THR A 104 -14.06 -15.97 14.71
C THR A 104 -14.28 -15.22 13.41
N THR A 105 -13.37 -14.32 13.04
CA THR A 105 -13.41 -13.58 11.77
C THR A 105 -12.35 -14.12 10.82
N LEU A 106 -12.75 -14.43 9.59
CA LEU A 106 -11.89 -14.89 8.51
C LEU A 106 -11.91 -13.83 7.41
N ASP A 107 -10.81 -13.13 7.17
CA ASP A 107 -10.77 -12.06 6.16
C ASP A 107 -10.41 -12.55 4.74
N GLU A 108 -9.74 -13.70 4.60
CA GLU A 108 -9.41 -14.31 3.30
C GLU A 108 -9.52 -15.84 3.36
N PRO A 109 -10.01 -16.51 2.31
CA PRO A 109 -9.83 -17.94 2.14
C PRO A 109 -8.36 -18.19 1.77
N GLY A 110 -7.52 -18.54 2.75
CA GLY A 110 -6.15 -18.95 2.45
C GLY A 110 -6.12 -20.21 1.56
N ASP A 111 -5.17 -20.26 0.62
CA ASP A 111 -4.87 -21.47 -0.17
C ASP A 111 -4.41 -22.65 0.72
N SER A 112 -3.97 -22.35 1.95
CA SER A 112 -3.68 -23.34 2.99
C SER A 112 -4.96 -23.67 3.76
N GLY A 113 -5.29 -24.95 3.88
CA GLY A 113 -6.53 -25.49 4.48
C GLY A 113 -6.86 -25.09 5.92
N ALA A 114 -6.16 -24.12 6.53
CA ALA A 114 -6.65 -23.34 7.66
C ALA A 114 -5.95 -21.97 7.73
N VAL A 115 -6.70 -20.95 8.15
CA VAL A 115 -6.27 -19.53 8.23
C VAL A 115 -5.99 -19.17 9.68
N TRP A 116 -5.06 -18.25 9.95
CA TRP A 116 -4.92 -17.69 11.31
C TRP A 116 -6.06 -16.70 11.57
N ALA A 117 -6.79 -16.86 12.68
CA ALA A 117 -7.95 -16.02 12.96
C ALA A 117 -7.99 -15.56 14.42
N PRO A 118 -8.20 -14.25 14.69
CA PRO A 118 -8.47 -13.80 16.04
C PRO A 118 -9.82 -14.35 16.51
N ARG A 119 -9.87 -14.81 17.75
CA ARG A 119 -11.08 -15.33 18.39
C ARG A 119 -11.53 -14.44 19.53
N GLN A 120 -12.84 -14.40 19.76
CA GLN A 120 -13.45 -13.76 20.90
C GLN A 120 -14.44 -14.72 21.57
N LEU A 121 -14.29 -14.93 22.88
CA LEU A 121 -15.30 -15.63 23.68
C LEU A 121 -16.35 -14.63 24.15
N VAL A 122 -17.61 -14.95 23.92
CA VAL A 122 -18.77 -14.12 24.25
C VAL A 122 -19.74 -14.92 25.10
N GLY A 123 -20.10 -14.40 26.26
CA GLY A 123 -20.94 -15.12 27.23
C GLY A 123 -22.45 -15.02 26.98
N THR A 124 -22.89 -14.21 26.02
CA THR A 124 -24.32 -13.96 25.78
C THR A 124 -24.66 -13.96 24.29
N GLU A 125 -25.89 -14.37 23.97
CA GLU A 125 -26.42 -14.27 22.59
C GLU A 125 -26.41 -12.82 22.08
N GLU A 126 -26.67 -11.85 22.96
CA GLU A 126 -26.71 -10.43 22.61
C GLU A 126 -25.34 -9.94 22.16
N GLY A 127 -24.28 -10.28 22.90
CA GLY A 127 -22.92 -9.92 22.51
C GLY A 127 -22.51 -10.52 21.17
N VAL A 128 -22.96 -11.75 20.85
CA VAL A 128 -22.70 -12.38 19.55
C VAL A 128 -23.41 -11.63 18.44
N VAL A 129 -24.70 -11.32 18.62
CA VAL A 129 -25.48 -10.57 17.64
C VAL A 129 -24.90 -9.18 17.41
N ASP A 130 -24.44 -8.51 18.46
CA ASP A 130 -23.79 -7.20 18.35
C ASP A 130 -22.46 -7.30 17.60
N ALA A 131 -21.64 -8.31 17.88
CA ALA A 131 -20.39 -8.55 17.15
C ALA A 131 -20.65 -8.80 15.67
N ILE A 132 -21.62 -9.66 15.33
CA ILE A 132 -22.01 -9.94 13.94
C ILE A 132 -22.58 -8.70 13.29
N ARG A 133 -23.43 -7.92 13.96
CA ARG A 133 -24.00 -6.69 13.41
C ARG A 133 -22.93 -5.66 13.11
N LEU A 134 -22.00 -5.44 14.04
CA LEU A 134 -20.89 -4.50 13.87
C LEU A 134 -20.01 -4.92 12.70
N TRP A 135 -19.68 -6.21 12.62
CA TRP A 135 -18.97 -6.79 11.50
C TRP A 135 -19.77 -6.63 10.21
N HIS A 136 -20.96 -7.19 10.08
CA HIS A 136 -21.76 -7.15 8.85
C HIS A 136 -22.06 -5.73 8.33
N SER A 137 -22.04 -4.69 9.18
CA SER A 137 -22.23 -3.29 8.79
C SER A 137 -20.94 -2.45 8.74
N TYR A 138 -19.76 -3.07 8.95
CA TYR A 138 -18.49 -2.36 9.07
C TYR A 138 -18.17 -1.54 7.82
N ARG A 139 -18.52 -2.08 6.64
CA ARG A 139 -18.19 -1.49 5.34
C ARG A 139 -18.77 -0.10 5.17
N ASP A 140 -20.06 0.06 5.48
CA ASP A 140 -20.74 1.35 5.40
C ASP A 140 -20.42 2.26 6.58
N THR A 141 -20.30 1.70 7.78
CA THR A 141 -20.05 2.48 9.00
C THR A 141 -18.63 3.05 9.08
N LEU A 142 -17.65 2.36 8.48
CA LEU A 142 -16.25 2.77 8.43
C LEU A 142 -15.82 3.25 7.04
N ARG A 143 -16.80 3.53 6.16
CA ARG A 143 -16.55 4.18 4.88
C ARG A 143 -15.94 5.56 5.12
N ALA A 144 -14.75 5.78 4.60
CA ALA A 144 -14.15 7.11 4.55
C ALA A 144 -14.79 7.93 3.43
N THR A 145 -14.94 9.23 3.65
CA THR A 145 -15.31 10.14 2.57
C THR A 145 -14.05 10.49 1.77
N PRO A 146 -13.98 10.23 0.46
CA PRO A 146 -12.89 10.71 -0.38
C PRO A 146 -12.66 12.22 -0.20
N PRO A 147 -11.40 12.69 -0.18
CA PRO A 147 -11.12 14.10 0.04
C PRO A 147 -11.73 14.94 -1.09
N PRO A 148 -12.45 16.04 -0.77
CA PRO A 148 -13.00 16.90 -1.79
C PRO A 148 -11.87 17.54 -2.62
N PRO A 149 -12.15 17.99 -3.86
CA PRO A 149 -11.22 18.79 -4.64
C PRO A 149 -10.67 19.95 -3.79
N ASP A 150 -9.34 20.15 -3.80
CA ASP A 150 -8.73 21.30 -3.13
C ASP A 150 -8.89 22.55 -4.02
N PRO A 151 -9.78 23.50 -3.69
CA PRO A 151 -10.04 24.66 -4.54
C PRO A 151 -8.80 25.58 -4.65
N ARG A 152 -7.83 25.46 -3.74
CA ARG A 152 -6.58 26.24 -3.73
C ARG A 152 -5.47 25.56 -4.51
N ARG A 153 -5.68 24.33 -5.01
CA ARG A 153 -4.66 23.55 -5.71
C ARG A 153 -4.12 24.25 -6.96
N PRO A 154 -4.93 24.88 -7.84
CA PRO A 154 -4.38 25.62 -8.98
C PRO A 154 -3.49 26.79 -8.54
N ALA A 155 -3.93 27.58 -7.57
CA ALA A 155 -3.15 28.69 -7.02
C ALA A 155 -1.85 28.20 -6.35
N ARG A 156 -1.89 27.07 -5.63
CA ARG A 156 -0.71 26.43 -5.04
C ARG A 156 0.26 25.94 -6.12
N ARG A 157 -0.23 25.32 -7.20
CA ARG A 157 0.60 24.91 -8.35
C ARG A 157 1.28 26.09 -9.02
N ALA A 158 0.54 27.17 -9.29
CA ALA A 158 1.10 28.40 -9.85
C ALA A 158 2.19 29.00 -8.95
N LYS A 159 1.94 29.04 -7.63
CA LYS A 159 2.95 29.49 -6.65
C LYS A 159 4.19 28.60 -6.63
N LEU A 160 4.01 27.27 -6.68
CA LEU A 160 5.11 26.32 -6.73
C LEU A 160 5.93 26.46 -8.02
N LEU A 161 5.27 26.65 -9.16
CA LEU A 161 5.91 26.88 -10.45
C LEU A 161 6.76 28.16 -10.41
N ALA A 162 6.20 29.28 -9.92
CA ALA A 162 6.94 30.53 -9.75
C ALA A 162 8.19 30.33 -8.87
N ALA A 163 8.04 29.65 -7.72
CA ALA A 163 9.15 29.35 -6.82
C ALA A 163 10.22 28.45 -7.46
N ARG A 164 9.84 27.53 -8.36
CA ARG A 164 10.78 26.73 -9.15
C ARG A 164 11.52 27.58 -10.17
N THR A 165 10.82 28.44 -10.90
CA THR A 165 11.42 29.35 -11.88
C THR A 165 12.41 30.31 -11.23
N ASP A 166 12.05 30.92 -10.09
CA ASP A 166 12.94 31.83 -9.37
C ASP A 166 14.20 31.10 -8.86
N ALA A 167 14.01 29.89 -8.32
CA ALA A 167 15.12 29.07 -7.87
C ALA A 167 16.02 28.61 -9.02
N ALA A 168 15.49 28.35 -10.21
CA ALA A 168 16.29 27.99 -11.38
C ALA A 168 17.14 29.16 -11.90
N ARG A 169 16.63 30.39 -11.83
CA ARG A 169 17.34 31.60 -12.28
C ARG A 169 18.53 31.96 -11.41
N ALA A 170 18.39 31.81 -10.09
CA ALA A 170 19.41 32.22 -9.10
C ALA A 170 20.19 31.04 -8.51
N GLY A 171 19.72 29.81 -8.70
CA GLY A 171 20.17 28.64 -7.98
C GLY A 171 21.50 28.10 -8.50
N ARG A 172 22.44 27.92 -7.58
CA ARG A 172 23.67 27.18 -7.82
C ARG A 172 23.67 25.93 -6.95
N VAL A 173 23.98 24.80 -7.56
CA VAL A 173 24.31 23.57 -6.83
C VAL A 173 25.78 23.63 -6.41
N ARG A 174 26.04 23.58 -5.11
CA ARG A 174 27.38 23.54 -4.56
C ARG A 174 27.97 22.15 -4.75
N ILE A 175 29.21 22.04 -5.21
CA ILE A 175 29.85 20.74 -5.51
C ILE A 175 30.81 20.41 -4.37
N GLU A 176 30.57 19.28 -3.71
CA GLU A 176 31.42 18.72 -2.65
C GLU A 176 31.65 17.23 -2.93
N VAL A 177 32.45 16.96 -3.97
CA VAL A 177 32.71 15.59 -4.41
C VAL A 177 34.11 15.17 -3.98
N ASP A 178 34.17 14.05 -3.25
CA ASP A 178 35.40 13.32 -2.99
C ASP A 178 35.53 12.18 -4.01
N GLU A 179 36.38 12.39 -5.02
CA GLU A 179 36.62 11.41 -6.10
C GLU A 179 37.23 10.09 -5.61
N SER A 180 37.81 10.06 -4.40
CA SER A 180 38.40 8.84 -3.84
C SER A 180 37.34 7.76 -3.55
N THR A 181 36.08 8.18 -3.36
CA THR A 181 34.93 7.31 -3.13
C THR A 181 34.43 6.58 -4.38
N VAL A 182 34.96 6.95 -5.56
CA VAL A 182 34.60 6.36 -6.86
C VAL A 182 35.74 5.47 -7.38
N PRO A 183 35.44 4.29 -7.97
CA PRO A 183 36.46 3.47 -8.62
C PRO A 183 37.30 4.26 -9.62
N ALA A 184 38.63 4.10 -9.58
CA ALA A 184 39.57 4.91 -10.37
C ALA A 184 39.24 4.94 -11.87
N VAL A 185 38.79 3.82 -12.44
CA VAL A 185 38.40 3.69 -13.85
C VAL A 185 37.19 4.56 -14.23
N GLN A 186 36.38 5.00 -13.26
CA GLN A 186 35.17 5.80 -13.50
C GLN A 186 35.30 7.28 -13.12
N ARG A 187 36.44 7.71 -12.54
CA ARG A 187 36.67 9.13 -12.22
C ARG A 187 36.58 10.07 -13.44
N PRO A 188 37.05 9.70 -14.65
CA PRO A 188 36.83 10.53 -15.82
C PRO A 188 35.35 10.71 -16.17
N VAL A 189 34.52 9.69 -15.94
CA VAL A 189 33.07 9.76 -16.16
C VAL A 189 32.43 10.71 -15.15
N LEU A 190 32.80 10.60 -13.87
CA LEU A 190 32.37 11.54 -12.83
C LEU A 190 32.73 13.00 -13.18
N ALA A 191 33.97 13.26 -13.64
CA ALA A 191 34.39 14.60 -14.03
C ALA A 191 33.56 15.16 -15.20
N ALA A 192 33.23 14.31 -16.18
CA ALA A 192 32.33 14.67 -17.28
C ALA A 192 30.91 14.95 -16.78
N ASP A 193 30.36 14.11 -15.90
CA ASP A 193 29.03 14.30 -15.31
C ASP A 193 28.93 15.60 -14.49
N LEU A 194 29.97 15.96 -13.74
CA LEU A 194 30.01 17.22 -12.99
C LEU A 194 30.12 18.45 -13.90
N THR A 195 30.79 18.31 -15.04
CA THR A 195 30.86 19.37 -16.06
C THR A 195 29.53 19.55 -16.78
N ASP A 196 28.82 18.44 -17.03
CA ASP A 196 27.51 18.42 -17.68
C ASP A 196 26.35 18.71 -16.71
N LEU A 197 26.62 18.96 -15.42
CA LEU A 197 25.61 19.24 -14.41
C LEU A 197 24.93 20.59 -14.66
N ASP A 198 23.66 20.56 -15.02
CA ASP A 198 22.81 21.73 -15.15
C ASP A 198 22.23 22.14 -13.79
N HIS A 199 22.87 23.14 -13.18
CA HIS A 199 22.46 23.69 -11.90
C HIS A 199 21.02 24.24 -11.91
N ALA A 200 20.58 24.85 -13.02
CA ALA A 200 19.27 25.47 -13.12
C ALA A 200 18.18 24.39 -13.19
N GLN A 201 18.39 23.35 -13.98
CA GLN A 201 17.45 22.21 -14.08
C GLN A 201 17.34 21.48 -12.74
N VAL A 202 18.47 21.23 -12.07
CA VAL A 202 18.47 20.61 -10.74
C VAL A 202 17.65 21.45 -9.77
N CYS A 203 17.88 22.77 -9.70
CA CYS A 203 17.14 23.68 -8.84
C CYS A 203 15.63 23.77 -9.19
N PHE A 204 15.31 23.74 -10.48
CA PHE A 204 13.92 23.76 -10.95
C PHE A 204 13.18 22.49 -10.52
N HIS A 205 13.76 21.32 -10.77
CA HIS A 205 13.10 20.03 -10.60
C HIS A 205 13.21 19.44 -9.19
N PHE A 206 14.15 19.90 -8.36
CA PHE A 206 14.39 19.33 -7.02
C PHE A 206 13.09 19.17 -6.22
N PRO A 207 12.89 18.06 -5.48
CA PRO A 207 11.69 17.84 -4.69
C PRO A 207 11.43 18.96 -3.67
N ARG A 208 10.18 19.36 -3.51
CA ARG A 208 9.77 20.46 -2.63
C ARG A 208 8.80 20.00 -1.55
N ASP A 209 8.86 20.68 -0.42
CA ASP A 209 7.86 20.55 0.64
C ASP A 209 6.55 21.27 0.27
N ARG A 210 5.54 21.13 1.13
CA ARG A 210 4.23 21.79 0.97
C ARG A 210 4.29 23.32 0.94
N ASN A 211 5.40 23.92 1.40
CA ASN A 211 5.62 25.36 1.41
C ASN A 211 6.40 25.85 0.17
N GLY A 212 6.80 24.94 -0.72
CA GLY A 212 7.59 25.22 -1.91
C GLY A 212 9.09 25.38 -1.64
N ARG A 213 9.58 25.01 -0.45
CA ARG A 213 11.02 24.97 -0.16
C ARG A 213 11.61 23.64 -0.61
N TYR A 214 12.92 23.59 -0.85
CA TYR A 214 13.59 22.31 -1.11
C TYR A 214 13.36 21.34 0.05
N SER A 215 12.95 20.11 -0.27
CA SER A 215 12.71 19.09 0.74
C SER A 215 14.02 18.69 1.43
N ARG A 216 14.07 18.78 2.76
CA ARG A 216 15.25 18.41 3.57
C ARG A 216 15.51 16.91 3.61
N SER A 217 14.47 16.09 3.40
CA SER A 217 14.58 14.63 3.43
C SER A 217 14.85 14.04 2.05
N ALA A 218 14.81 14.85 0.98
CA ALA A 218 15.00 14.36 -0.37
C ALA A 218 16.48 14.10 -0.67
N VAL A 219 16.73 12.93 -1.23
CA VAL A 219 18.00 12.52 -1.81
C VAL A 219 17.73 12.26 -3.29
N VAL A 220 18.30 13.10 -4.14
CA VAL A 220 18.13 12.96 -5.60
C VAL A 220 19.36 12.26 -6.16
N ALA A 221 19.21 11.00 -6.55
CA ALA A 221 20.29 10.22 -7.15
C ALA A 221 20.36 10.49 -8.66
N LEU A 222 21.47 11.07 -9.12
CA LEU A 222 21.67 11.50 -10.50
C LEU A 222 22.27 10.41 -11.36
N THR A 223 23.31 9.72 -10.88
CA THR A 223 23.96 8.62 -11.61
C THR A 223 24.83 7.79 -10.66
N GLY A 224 25.03 6.51 -10.97
CA GLY A 224 25.76 5.55 -10.14
C GLY A 224 27.06 5.09 -10.80
N TYR A 225 28.10 4.90 -9.99
CA TYR A 225 29.43 4.52 -10.46
C TYR A 225 29.82 3.10 -10.02
N GLY A 226 29.91 2.16 -10.98
CA GLY A 226 30.28 0.77 -10.69
C GLY A 226 29.27 0.03 -9.82
N ILE A 227 28.01 0.47 -9.88
CA ILE A 227 26.92 -0.01 -9.03
C ILE A 227 26.46 -1.41 -9.43
N VAL A 228 25.94 -2.14 -8.45
CA VAL A 228 25.19 -3.39 -8.65
C VAL A 228 23.79 -3.15 -8.14
N LEU A 229 22.77 -3.39 -8.98
CA LEU A 229 21.37 -3.16 -8.64
C LEU A 229 20.99 -3.80 -7.30
N GLY A 230 20.43 -3.00 -6.39
CA GLY A 230 20.02 -3.39 -5.05
C GLY A 230 21.14 -3.49 -4.02
N ARG A 231 22.38 -3.14 -4.39
CA ARG A 231 23.52 -3.07 -3.46
C ARG A 231 23.92 -1.63 -3.20
N ARG A 232 24.49 -1.39 -2.03
CA ARG A 232 25.05 -0.08 -1.69
C ARG A 232 26.28 0.18 -2.57
N GLY A 233 26.32 1.32 -3.24
CA GLY A 233 27.44 1.74 -4.10
C GLY A 233 27.52 3.27 -4.21
N PRO A 234 28.57 3.81 -4.85
CA PRO A 234 28.76 5.25 -4.95
C PRO A 234 27.85 5.86 -6.02
N TRP A 235 27.10 6.90 -5.62
CA TRP A 235 26.19 7.63 -6.47
C TRP A 235 26.47 9.13 -6.39
N LEU A 236 26.52 9.81 -7.54
CA LEU A 236 26.37 11.26 -7.56
C LEU A 236 24.93 11.59 -7.16
N SER A 237 24.79 12.39 -6.12
CA SER A 237 23.51 12.75 -5.51
C SER A 237 23.43 14.24 -5.24
N VAL A 238 22.21 14.77 -5.14
CA VAL A 238 21.95 16.14 -4.70
C VAL A 238 21.03 16.12 -3.48
N ARG A 239 21.36 16.94 -2.48
CA ARG A 239 20.57 17.13 -1.26
C ARG A 239 20.39 18.61 -0.93
N ASN A 240 19.36 18.91 -0.16
CA ASN A 240 19.21 20.22 0.48
C ASN A 240 20.02 20.26 1.78
N ASP A 241 20.97 21.19 1.86
CA ASP A 241 21.79 21.48 3.04
C ASP A 241 21.62 22.97 3.40
N GLY A 242 20.97 23.26 4.52
CA GLY A 242 20.78 24.64 4.97
C GLY A 242 19.93 25.55 4.06
N GLY A 243 19.24 25.01 3.04
CA GLY A 243 18.50 25.79 2.04
C GLY A 243 19.20 25.87 0.68
N GLU A 244 20.46 25.44 0.59
CA GLU A 244 21.22 25.31 -0.65
C GLU A 244 21.22 23.86 -1.14
N LEU A 245 21.35 23.66 -2.45
CA LEU A 245 21.52 22.32 -3.00
C LEU A 245 23.00 21.98 -3.08
N VAL A 246 23.36 20.76 -2.65
CA VAL A 246 24.74 20.28 -2.63
C VAL A 246 24.83 18.95 -3.37
N ALA A 247 25.71 18.89 -4.37
CA ALA A 247 26.06 17.68 -5.09
C ALA A 247 27.23 16.98 -4.40
N ARG A 248 27.07 15.69 -4.08
CA ARG A 248 28.08 14.84 -3.41
C ARG A 248 28.05 13.44 -3.99
N VAL A 249 29.17 12.73 -3.91
CA VAL A 249 29.17 11.28 -4.08
C VAL A 249 28.89 10.62 -2.73
N GLU A 250 27.87 9.78 -2.67
CA GLU A 250 27.49 9.08 -1.45
C GLU A 250 27.09 7.63 -1.70
N ALA A 251 27.20 6.80 -0.66
CA ALA A 251 26.93 5.37 -0.76
C ALA A 251 25.42 5.07 -0.63
N LEU A 252 24.73 4.93 -1.77
CA LEU A 252 23.27 4.69 -1.82
C LEU A 252 22.93 3.25 -2.22
N ILE A 253 21.80 2.77 -1.73
CA ILE A 253 21.10 1.61 -2.29
C ILE A 253 20.04 2.16 -3.24
N ASP A 254 20.25 1.94 -4.53
CA ASP A 254 19.52 2.53 -5.63
C ASP A 254 18.01 2.24 -5.61
N VAL A 255 17.63 0.98 -5.43
CA VAL A 255 16.21 0.56 -5.41
C VAL A 255 15.41 1.23 -4.29
N ASN A 256 16.06 1.76 -3.25
CA ASN A 256 15.41 2.41 -2.12
C ASN A 256 15.24 3.94 -2.32
N GLN A 257 15.71 4.50 -3.44
CA GLN A 257 15.67 5.94 -3.67
C GLN A 257 14.39 6.34 -4.42
N ASP A 258 13.52 7.11 -3.76
CA ASP A 258 12.30 7.66 -4.38
C ASP A 258 12.62 8.60 -5.56
N HIS A 259 13.73 9.33 -5.50
CA HIS A 259 14.11 10.33 -6.50
C HIS A 259 15.37 9.93 -7.26
N ARG A 260 15.20 9.03 -8.23
CA ARG A 260 16.27 8.68 -9.19
C ARG A 260 16.04 9.36 -10.53
N TRP A 261 17.07 10.07 -11.01
CA TRP A 261 17.07 10.82 -12.26
C TRP A 261 18.06 10.27 -13.30
N ASP A 262 18.70 9.13 -13.03
CA ASP A 262 19.71 8.50 -13.89
C ASP A 262 19.20 8.13 -15.28
N ARG A 263 17.89 7.94 -15.43
CA ARG A 263 17.24 7.66 -16.72
C ARG A 263 16.54 8.87 -17.35
N LEU A 264 16.66 10.04 -16.73
CA LEU A 264 15.95 11.26 -17.10
C LEU A 264 16.96 12.42 -17.18
N PRO A 265 17.89 12.40 -18.15
CA PRO A 265 18.99 13.36 -18.22
C PRO A 265 18.50 14.81 -18.33
N TRP A 266 17.34 15.05 -18.91
CA TRP A 266 16.71 16.38 -19.00
C TRP A 266 16.42 17.04 -17.65
N LEU A 267 16.39 16.28 -16.54
CA LEU A 267 16.20 16.82 -15.20
C LEU A 267 17.45 17.47 -14.61
N TRP A 268 18.65 17.19 -15.16
CA TRP A 268 19.90 17.59 -14.50
C TRP A 268 21.12 17.75 -15.40
N ARG A 269 21.10 17.34 -16.66
CA ARG A 269 22.22 17.48 -17.59
C ARG A 269 22.01 18.62 -18.56
N VAL A 270 23.07 19.36 -18.86
CA VAL A 270 23.07 20.38 -19.92
C VAL A 270 22.81 19.70 -21.27
N SER A 271 23.47 18.56 -21.52
CA SER A 271 23.22 17.73 -22.71
C SER A 271 21.78 17.21 -22.85
N GLY A 272 20.99 17.25 -21.77
CA GLY A 272 19.59 16.82 -21.76
C GLY A 272 18.58 17.92 -22.05
N GLN A 273 18.98 19.19 -22.15
CA GLN A 273 18.06 20.34 -22.26
C GLN A 273 17.14 20.27 -23.48
N ASP A 274 17.63 19.77 -24.62
CA ASP A 274 16.88 19.69 -25.88
C ASP A 274 15.94 18.48 -25.97
N THR A 275 15.75 17.75 -24.87
CA THR A 275 14.82 16.61 -24.84
C THR A 275 13.42 17.08 -25.21
N THR A 276 12.78 16.40 -26.17
CA THR A 276 11.47 16.83 -26.67
C THR A 276 10.37 16.65 -25.62
N PRO A 277 9.26 17.40 -25.68
CA PRO A 277 8.09 17.15 -24.81
C PRO A 277 7.60 15.70 -24.84
N GLY A 278 7.59 15.08 -26.03
CA GLY A 278 7.24 13.66 -26.19
C GLY A 278 8.12 12.70 -25.40
N GLN A 279 9.40 13.03 -25.16
CA GLN A 279 10.30 12.23 -24.34
C GLN A 279 10.23 12.62 -22.85
N ARG A 280 10.12 13.91 -22.54
CA ARG A 280 10.06 14.42 -21.16
C ARG A 280 8.76 14.03 -20.45
N TRP A 281 7.64 14.32 -21.11
CA TRP A 281 6.30 14.18 -20.56
C TRP A 281 5.62 12.88 -20.98
N GLN A 282 6.21 12.15 -21.95
CA GLN A 282 5.59 10.99 -22.60
C GLN A 282 4.23 11.35 -23.22
N ALA A 283 4.14 12.59 -23.67
CA ALA A 283 2.98 13.16 -24.33
C ALA A 283 3.48 14.19 -25.37
N PRO A 284 2.93 14.19 -26.59
CA PRO A 284 3.22 15.20 -27.61
C PRO A 284 3.11 16.64 -27.15
N SER A 285 2.13 16.95 -26.30
CA SER A 285 1.91 18.28 -25.73
C SER A 285 1.20 18.23 -24.38
N ALA A 286 1.23 19.33 -23.63
CA ALA A 286 0.46 19.47 -22.39
C ALA A 286 -1.06 19.40 -22.63
N GLU A 287 -1.54 19.90 -23.78
CA GLU A 287 -2.96 19.90 -24.13
C GLU A 287 -3.55 18.48 -24.23
N GLN A 288 -2.75 17.51 -24.69
CA GLN A 288 -3.20 16.14 -24.85
C GLN A 288 -3.48 15.44 -23.51
N VAL A 289 -2.72 15.79 -22.48
CA VAL A 289 -2.89 15.21 -21.13
C VAL A 289 -3.74 16.08 -20.21
N ARG A 290 -4.15 17.27 -20.67
CA ARG A 290 -5.01 18.20 -19.92
C ARG A 290 -6.32 17.57 -19.41
N PRO A 291 -7.07 16.77 -20.19
CA PRO A 291 -8.27 16.11 -19.69
C PRO A 291 -8.00 15.20 -18.48
N ILE A 292 -6.84 14.54 -18.46
CA ILE A 292 -6.42 13.67 -17.36
C ILE A 292 -6.01 14.51 -16.15
N THR A 293 -5.19 15.55 -16.34
CA THR A 293 -4.76 16.42 -15.24
C THR A 293 -5.92 17.19 -14.60
N ASP A 294 -6.92 17.60 -15.39
CA ASP A 294 -8.15 18.24 -14.90
C ASP A 294 -9.00 17.30 -14.03
N LEU A 295 -8.99 15.99 -14.31
CA LEU A 295 -9.64 14.98 -13.47
C LEU A 295 -8.86 14.78 -12.16
N LEU A 296 -7.53 14.64 -12.24
CA LEU A 296 -6.66 14.52 -11.07
C LEU A 296 -6.74 15.74 -10.14
N ASP A 297 -6.90 16.94 -10.69
CA ASP A 297 -7.07 18.18 -9.91
C ASP A 297 -8.41 18.26 -9.18
N ARG A 298 -9.43 17.65 -9.76
CA ARG A 298 -10.76 17.50 -9.15
C ARG A 298 -10.89 16.24 -8.30
N ASN A 299 -9.79 15.54 -8.01
CA ASN A 299 -9.79 14.26 -7.31
C ASN A 299 -10.71 13.19 -7.95
N ALA A 300 -11.03 13.32 -9.24
CA ALA A 300 -11.71 12.28 -10.01
C ALA A 300 -10.68 11.21 -10.44
N ILE A 301 -10.06 10.56 -9.45
CA ILE A 301 -8.89 9.70 -9.64
C ILE A 301 -9.25 8.46 -10.47
N ALA A 302 -10.38 7.81 -10.18
CA ALA A 302 -10.84 6.64 -10.93
C ALA A 302 -11.02 6.97 -12.43
N ASP A 303 -11.70 8.08 -12.75
CA ASP A 303 -11.90 8.53 -14.13
C ASP A 303 -10.57 8.85 -14.83
N ALA A 304 -9.61 9.46 -14.13
CA ALA A 304 -8.28 9.76 -14.67
C ALA A 304 -7.50 8.49 -15.02
N LEU A 305 -7.58 7.46 -14.16
CA LEU A 305 -6.97 6.15 -14.39
C LEU A 305 -7.62 5.45 -15.59
N THR A 306 -8.96 5.40 -15.63
CA THR A 306 -9.71 4.82 -16.75
C THR A 306 -9.40 5.50 -18.08
N LEU A 307 -9.37 6.84 -18.10
CA LEU A 307 -9.02 7.61 -19.30
C LEU A 307 -7.59 7.33 -19.78
N SER A 308 -6.70 6.94 -18.86
CA SER A 308 -5.31 6.57 -19.16
C SER A 308 -5.13 5.08 -19.48
N GLY A 309 -6.21 4.29 -19.50
CA GLY A 309 -6.14 2.83 -19.70
C GLY A 309 -5.47 2.09 -18.55
N VAL A 310 -5.53 2.63 -17.33
CA VAL A 310 -4.96 2.01 -16.12
C VAL A 310 -6.06 1.30 -15.35
N GLU A 311 -5.88 0.01 -15.13
CA GLU A 311 -6.76 -0.80 -14.29
C GLU A 311 -6.42 -0.65 -12.80
N VAL A 312 -7.39 -0.95 -11.94
CA VAL A 312 -7.22 -1.06 -10.49
C VAL A 312 -7.73 -2.43 -10.03
N ASP A 313 -7.11 -3.02 -9.02
CA ASP A 313 -7.68 -4.20 -8.37
C ASP A 313 -8.87 -3.86 -7.45
N ALA A 314 -9.49 -4.91 -6.91
CA ALA A 314 -10.69 -4.78 -6.09
C ALA A 314 -10.43 -3.97 -4.80
N ASP A 315 -9.29 -4.18 -4.16
CA ASP A 315 -8.91 -3.50 -2.92
C ASP A 315 -8.70 -2.00 -3.15
N LEU A 316 -7.96 -1.63 -4.19
CA LEU A 316 -7.78 -0.22 -4.53
C LEU A 316 -9.07 0.43 -5.04
N ALA A 317 -9.90 -0.30 -5.79
CA ALA A 317 -11.22 0.19 -6.20
C ALA A 317 -12.09 0.50 -4.97
N ALA A 318 -12.13 -0.41 -3.99
CA ALA A 318 -12.84 -0.19 -2.73
C ALA A 318 -12.34 1.07 -2.00
N LEU A 319 -11.02 1.24 -1.87
CA LEU A 319 -10.45 2.44 -1.26
C LEU A 319 -10.72 3.72 -2.06
N LEU A 320 -10.73 3.66 -3.40
CA LEU A 320 -11.10 4.82 -4.22
C LEU A 320 -12.54 5.25 -3.96
N ASP A 321 -13.45 4.30 -3.74
CA ASP A 321 -14.85 4.55 -3.37
C ASP A 321 -15.06 4.87 -1.88
N GLY A 322 -13.97 4.84 -1.10
CA GLY A 322 -13.95 5.14 0.33
C GLY A 322 -14.24 3.95 1.23
N PHE A 323 -14.46 2.76 0.69
CA PHE A 323 -14.78 1.56 1.45
C PHE A 323 -13.52 0.93 2.05
N PRO A 324 -13.63 0.31 3.24
CA PRO A 324 -12.58 -0.58 3.74
C PRO A 324 -12.40 -1.79 2.82
N ILE A 325 -11.19 -2.35 2.80
CA ILE A 325 -10.87 -3.57 2.02
C ILE A 325 -11.20 -4.86 2.79
N SER A 326 -11.20 -4.81 4.12
CA SER A 326 -11.57 -5.91 5.00
C SER A 326 -11.91 -5.37 6.40
N TYR A 327 -12.53 -6.21 7.21
CA TYR A 327 -12.89 -5.85 8.59
C TYR A 327 -11.65 -5.57 9.44
N SER A 328 -10.65 -6.46 9.40
CA SER A 328 -9.42 -6.32 10.20
C SER A 328 -8.65 -5.03 9.94
N TYR A 329 -8.78 -4.46 8.74
CA TYR A 329 -8.11 -3.23 8.35
C TYR A 329 -9.03 -2.00 8.30
N ALA A 330 -10.33 -2.14 8.57
CA ALA A 330 -11.30 -1.07 8.39
C ALA A 330 -11.00 0.19 9.22
N ARG A 331 -10.31 0.05 10.37
CA ARG A 331 -9.86 1.19 11.18
C ARG A 331 -8.83 2.10 10.48
N TYR A 332 -8.17 1.61 9.42
CA TYR A 332 -7.16 2.34 8.66
C TYR A 332 -7.71 3.01 7.40
N THR A 333 -8.96 2.72 7.03
CA THR A 333 -9.60 3.19 5.78
C THR A 333 -9.42 4.67 5.56
N GLU A 334 -9.76 5.52 6.54
CA GLU A 334 -9.60 6.97 6.38
C GLU A 334 -8.15 7.39 6.06
N THR A 335 -7.17 6.77 6.73
CA THR A 335 -5.75 7.05 6.49
C THR A 335 -5.32 6.58 5.11
N TRP A 336 -5.76 5.39 4.70
CA TRP A 336 -5.41 4.80 3.41
C TRP A 336 -6.05 5.54 2.24
N VAL A 337 -7.35 5.86 2.34
CA VAL A 337 -8.07 6.68 1.35
C VAL A 337 -7.40 8.04 1.20
N ARG A 338 -7.11 8.75 2.30
CA ARG A 338 -6.40 10.03 2.22
C ARG A 338 -5.02 9.89 1.57
N SER A 339 -4.23 8.89 1.97
CA SER A 339 -2.90 8.65 1.38
C SER A 339 -2.98 8.29 -0.10
N LEU A 340 -3.95 7.48 -0.51
CA LEU A 340 -4.18 7.08 -1.89
C LEU A 340 -4.48 8.29 -2.77
N TYR A 341 -5.45 9.12 -2.36
CA TYR A 341 -5.82 10.34 -3.08
C TYR A 341 -4.69 11.37 -3.11
N ASP A 342 -3.99 11.59 -1.98
CA ASP A 342 -2.87 12.54 -1.91
C ASP A 342 -1.73 12.17 -2.87
N GLN A 343 -1.42 10.87 -3.00
CA GLN A 343 -0.34 10.40 -3.86
C GLN A 343 -0.77 10.32 -5.33
N LEU A 344 -1.94 9.76 -5.63
CA LEU A 344 -2.43 9.65 -7.01
C LEU A 344 -2.80 11.00 -7.63
N ALA A 345 -3.18 11.99 -6.82
CA ALA A 345 -3.32 13.37 -7.29
C ALA A 345 -2.07 13.91 -8.00
N GLY A 346 -0.87 13.47 -7.58
CA GLY A 346 0.41 13.91 -8.15
C GLY A 346 0.95 13.00 -9.26
N CYS A 347 0.23 11.94 -9.64
CA CYS A 347 0.70 10.99 -10.63
C CYS A 347 0.41 11.43 -12.07
N ALA A 348 1.14 10.85 -13.01
CA ALA A 348 0.92 10.97 -14.44
C ALA A 348 0.58 9.58 -14.98
N PRO A 349 -0.67 9.13 -14.89
CA PRO A 349 -1.04 7.74 -15.13
C PRO A 349 -0.74 7.26 -16.57
N TRP A 350 -0.73 8.17 -17.55
CA TRP A 350 -0.29 7.89 -18.91
C TRP A 350 1.19 7.47 -19.03
N ARG A 351 2.01 7.72 -17.99
CA ARG A 351 3.43 7.35 -17.93
C ARG A 351 3.69 5.97 -17.34
N PHE A 352 2.67 5.32 -16.76
CA PHE A 352 2.86 4.08 -15.99
C PHE A 352 3.44 2.94 -16.82
N ALA A 353 2.94 2.71 -18.04
CA ALA A 353 3.42 1.64 -18.90
C ALA A 353 4.94 1.76 -19.19
N ASP A 354 5.38 2.96 -19.53
CA ASP A 354 6.78 3.29 -19.83
C ASP A 354 7.65 3.26 -18.59
N ALA A 355 7.13 3.70 -17.45
CA ALA A 355 7.83 3.64 -16.17
C ALA A 355 8.07 2.18 -15.74
N PHE A 356 7.05 1.33 -15.84
CA PHE A 356 7.17 -0.11 -15.53
C PHE A 356 8.14 -0.82 -16.49
N ARG A 357 8.06 -0.54 -17.79
CA ARG A 357 8.99 -1.08 -18.79
C ARG A 357 10.43 -0.69 -18.49
N THR A 358 10.68 0.59 -18.23
CA THR A 358 12.01 1.11 -17.86
C THR A 358 12.60 0.37 -16.66
N TRP A 359 11.78 0.15 -15.63
CA TRP A 359 12.19 -0.59 -14.43
C TRP A 359 12.47 -2.07 -14.72
N GLN A 360 11.65 -2.74 -15.53
CA GLN A 360 11.89 -4.12 -15.95
C GLN A 360 13.19 -4.26 -16.77
N ASP A 361 13.44 -3.31 -17.66
CA ASP A 361 14.65 -3.30 -18.49
C ASP A 361 15.91 -3.13 -17.64
N GLU A 362 15.87 -2.28 -16.61
CA GLU A 362 16.94 -2.15 -15.62
C GLU A 362 17.22 -3.47 -14.90
N ARG A 363 16.17 -4.15 -14.43
CA ARG A 363 16.30 -5.46 -13.77
C ARG A 363 16.89 -6.51 -14.69
N ARG A 364 16.41 -6.56 -15.94
CA ARG A 364 16.90 -7.49 -16.96
C ARG A 364 18.37 -7.24 -17.27
N ALA A 365 18.77 -5.99 -17.45
CA ALA A 365 20.17 -5.60 -17.67
C ALA A 365 21.07 -6.00 -16.50
N ALA A 366 20.54 -6.00 -15.27
CA ALA A 366 21.24 -6.45 -14.08
C ALA A 366 21.16 -7.98 -13.84
N GLY A 367 20.64 -8.76 -14.80
CA GLY A 367 20.51 -10.21 -14.69
C GLY A 367 19.56 -10.67 -13.58
N ARG A 368 18.62 -9.80 -13.15
CA ARG A 368 17.63 -10.13 -12.13
C ARG A 368 16.41 -10.80 -12.76
N ALA A 369 15.78 -11.69 -12.00
CA ALA A 369 14.51 -12.26 -12.39
C ALA A 369 13.45 -11.15 -12.60
N PRO A 370 12.58 -11.29 -13.61
CA PRO A 370 11.45 -10.39 -13.80
C PRO A 370 10.57 -10.45 -12.54
N GLN A 371 10.05 -9.30 -12.15
CA GLN A 371 9.07 -9.19 -11.08
C GLN A 371 7.76 -8.71 -11.70
N HIS A 372 6.63 -9.18 -11.19
CA HIS A 372 5.33 -8.86 -11.79
C HIS A 372 4.82 -7.48 -11.37
N GLU A 373 5.39 -6.90 -10.33
CA GLU A 373 4.94 -5.66 -9.71
C GLU A 373 6.09 -4.88 -9.05
N VAL A 374 5.90 -3.57 -8.89
CA VAL A 374 6.83 -2.67 -8.20
C VAL A 374 6.06 -1.63 -7.39
N ALA A 375 6.45 -1.43 -6.13
CA ALA A 375 5.80 -0.45 -5.26
C ALA A 375 5.99 0.98 -5.77
N LEU A 376 4.92 1.78 -5.77
CA LEU A 376 4.94 3.23 -6.01
C LEU A 376 5.07 3.98 -4.68
N PHE A 377 4.17 3.69 -3.73
CA PHE A 377 4.13 4.32 -2.41
C PHE A 377 3.36 3.47 -1.39
N GLY A 378 3.54 3.76 -0.09
CA GLY A 378 2.85 3.07 1.00
C GLY A 378 1.60 3.83 1.49
N LEU A 379 0.59 3.10 1.96
CA LEU A 379 -0.68 3.66 2.46
C LEU A 379 -0.63 4.15 3.92
N LYS A 380 0.49 3.92 4.62
CA LYS A 380 0.79 4.36 6.01
C LYS A 380 -0.18 3.81 7.06
N GLY A 381 -0.01 4.20 8.34
CA GLY A 381 -0.90 3.85 9.45
C GLY A 381 -0.65 2.50 10.12
N LEU A 382 -0.01 1.56 9.43
CA LEU A 382 0.28 0.23 9.96
C LEU A 382 1.77 0.06 10.32
N ASN A 383 2.05 -0.28 11.57
CA ASN A 383 3.40 -0.51 12.10
C ASN A 383 3.73 -2.02 12.10
N GLN A 384 3.75 -2.63 10.92
CA GLN A 384 4.13 -4.03 10.71
C GLN A 384 5.34 -4.15 9.78
N GLN A 385 5.95 -5.34 9.73
CA GLN A 385 7.10 -5.63 8.86
C GLN A 385 6.70 -5.54 7.39
N ALA A 386 5.65 -6.26 6.97
CA ALA A 386 5.02 -6.07 5.67
C ALA A 386 4.00 -4.93 5.79
N ARG A 387 4.07 -3.98 4.85
CA ARG A 387 3.21 -2.79 4.86
C ARG A 387 2.34 -2.77 3.60
N PRO A 388 1.12 -2.23 3.70
CA PRO A 388 0.25 -2.04 2.55
C PRO A 388 0.85 -0.97 1.62
N MET A 389 1.06 -1.33 0.37
CA MET A 389 1.62 -0.47 -0.67
C MET A 389 0.77 -0.52 -1.92
N VAL A 390 0.72 0.61 -2.62
CA VAL A 390 0.22 0.69 -3.98
C VAL A 390 1.38 0.32 -4.90
N ALA A 391 1.20 -0.70 -5.72
CA ALA A 391 2.16 -1.15 -6.70
C ALA A 391 1.63 -0.98 -8.12
N LEU A 392 2.56 -0.90 -9.05
CA LEU A 392 2.29 -0.93 -10.48
C LEU A 392 2.70 -2.30 -11.02
N SER A 393 1.80 -2.89 -11.79
CA SER A 393 2.00 -4.13 -12.54
C SER A 393 1.58 -3.91 -14.00
N ALA A 394 1.94 -4.85 -14.88
CA ALA A 394 1.51 -4.83 -16.27
C ALA A 394 1.08 -6.22 -16.79
N PRO A 395 0.07 -6.87 -16.18
CA PRO A 395 -0.41 -8.17 -16.65
C PRO A 395 -0.92 -8.05 -18.10
N GLY A 396 -0.40 -8.90 -18.99
CA GLY A 396 -0.78 -8.87 -20.41
C GLY A 396 -0.43 -7.55 -21.14
N GLY A 397 0.42 -6.70 -20.56
CA GLY A 397 0.80 -5.40 -21.12
C GLY A 397 -0.08 -4.22 -20.70
N THR A 398 -1.21 -4.46 -20.03
CA THR A 398 -2.09 -3.40 -19.51
C THR A 398 -1.58 -2.92 -18.16
N SER A 399 -1.40 -1.60 -17.97
CA SER A 399 -0.97 -1.06 -16.68
C SER A 399 -2.08 -1.26 -15.64
N ARG A 400 -1.72 -1.83 -14.49
CA ARG A 400 -2.65 -2.07 -13.39
C ARG A 400 -2.03 -1.66 -12.07
N LEU A 401 -2.77 -0.85 -11.30
CA LEU A 401 -2.45 -0.58 -9.91
C LEU A 401 -3.02 -1.71 -9.04
N THR A 402 -2.21 -2.20 -8.11
CA THR A 402 -2.60 -3.23 -7.16
C THR A 402 -2.22 -2.86 -5.74
N MET A 403 -2.97 -3.36 -4.76
CA MET A 403 -2.57 -3.34 -3.37
C MET A 403 -1.70 -4.55 -3.07
N ILE A 404 -0.52 -4.32 -2.50
CA ILE A 404 0.43 -5.38 -2.15
C ILE A 404 0.88 -5.24 -0.71
N TRP A 405 1.26 -6.35 -0.10
CA TRP A 405 1.87 -6.40 1.22
C TRP A 405 3.36 -6.69 1.07
N SER A 406 4.21 -5.72 1.40
CA SER A 406 5.65 -5.90 1.21
C SER A 406 6.49 -5.27 2.31
N ALA A 407 7.54 -5.98 2.69
CA ALA A 407 8.57 -5.55 3.62
C ALA A 407 9.77 -4.89 2.91
N SER A 408 9.74 -4.84 1.57
CA SER A 408 10.79 -4.24 0.77
C SER A 408 10.67 -2.72 0.77
N ASN A 409 11.83 -2.05 0.81
CA ASN A 409 11.91 -0.61 0.55
C ASN A 409 12.10 -0.29 -0.94
N ALA A 410 12.17 -1.31 -1.80
CA ALA A 410 12.32 -1.12 -3.24
C ALA A 410 11.10 -0.43 -3.83
N ARG A 411 11.32 0.65 -4.60
CA ARG A 411 10.26 1.47 -5.19
C ARG A 411 10.58 1.86 -6.62
N LEU A 412 9.52 2.12 -7.39
CA LEU A 412 9.63 2.73 -8.70
C LEU A 412 9.98 4.22 -8.53
N PRO A 413 11.07 4.72 -9.12
CA PRO A 413 11.45 6.12 -9.02
C PRO A 413 10.31 7.07 -9.39
N ARG A 414 9.99 7.99 -8.50
CA ARG A 414 8.87 8.95 -8.62
C ARG A 414 8.93 9.75 -9.91
N ALA A 415 10.12 10.17 -10.33
CA ALA A 415 10.31 10.96 -11.55
C ALA A 415 9.86 10.25 -12.85
N LEU A 416 9.73 8.92 -12.84
CA LEU A 416 9.24 8.14 -13.98
C LEU A 416 7.71 8.18 -14.13
N TRP A 417 6.97 8.38 -13.04
CA TRP A 417 5.52 8.20 -13.02
C TRP A 417 4.73 9.38 -12.42
N GLU A 418 5.39 10.35 -11.80
CA GLU A 418 4.76 11.58 -11.32
C GLU A 418 4.59 12.63 -12.42
N LEU A 419 3.71 13.60 -12.18
CA LEU A 419 3.57 14.77 -13.04
C LEU A 419 4.91 15.51 -13.16
N PRO A 420 5.44 15.70 -14.38
CA PRO A 420 6.60 16.54 -14.60
C PRO A 420 6.34 17.96 -14.06
N ALA A 421 7.32 18.52 -13.36
CA ALA A 421 7.17 19.84 -12.75
C ALA A 421 7.07 20.99 -13.77
N ASP A 422 7.49 20.74 -15.00
CA ASP A 422 7.44 21.65 -16.14
C ASP A 422 6.24 21.39 -17.08
N LEU A 423 5.35 20.46 -16.72
CA LEU A 423 4.08 20.25 -17.41
C LEU A 423 3.10 21.37 -16.98
N GLY A 424 2.79 22.26 -17.92
CA GLY A 424 2.05 23.52 -17.72
C GLY A 424 0.60 23.38 -17.29
#